data_AF-A0A938BM17-F1
#
_entry.id   AF-A0A938BM17-F1
#
_cell.length_a   1.000
_cell.length_b   1.000
_cell.length_c   1.000
_cell.angle_alpha   90.00
_cell.angle_beta   90.00
_cell.angle_gamma   90.00
#
_symmetry.space_group_name_H-M   'P 1'
#
loop_
_entity.id
_entity.type
_entity.pdbx_description
1 polymer ?
#
loop_
_entity_poly.entity_id
_entity_poly.type
_entity_poly.pdbx_seq_one_letter_code
_entity_poly.pdbx_strand_id
1 'polypeptide(L)'
;MSEDLRYPIGPFTYDHDITKGERTRLIDEIADAPRNLRIAVEGLSPEQLDTPYRPGGWTLRQVVHHLPDSHLNSYTRFKLALTEDHPTIRPYFEARWAELEDGRTAPMKLSLALLDALHRRWVVLLRSMTDTDFSRTFYH
;
A
#
# COMPACT_ATOMS: atom_id res chain seq x y z
N MET A 1 12.31 18.45 -6.99
CA MET A 1 10.95 17.90 -7.10
C MET A 1 10.79 17.40 -8.52
N SER A 2 10.21 16.22 -8.72
CA SER A 2 10.00 15.65 -10.06
C SER A 2 9.01 16.50 -10.86
N GLU A 3 9.28 16.76 -12.14
CA GLU A 3 8.29 17.37 -13.05
C GLU A 3 7.18 16.36 -13.42
N ASP A 4 7.44 15.06 -13.25
CA ASP A 4 6.43 14.02 -13.43
C ASP A 4 5.57 13.88 -12.17
N LEU A 5 4.35 14.43 -12.24
CA LEU A 5 3.35 14.40 -11.18
C LEU A 5 2.90 12.98 -10.78
N ARG A 6 3.23 11.94 -11.57
CA ARG A 6 3.01 10.53 -11.18
C ARG A 6 3.95 10.09 -10.07
N TYR A 7 5.14 10.67 -9.99
CA TYR A 7 6.20 10.33 -9.03
C TYR A 7 6.65 11.59 -8.28
N PRO A 8 5.77 12.22 -7.46
CA PRO A 8 6.07 13.50 -6.82
C PRO A 8 7.28 13.43 -5.87
N ILE A 9 7.57 12.25 -5.32
CA ILE A 9 8.72 11.96 -4.46
C ILE A 9 9.79 11.08 -5.13
N GLY A 10 9.71 10.89 -6.45
CA GLY A 10 10.56 9.97 -7.20
C GLY A 10 10.13 8.49 -7.10
N PRO A 11 10.69 7.60 -7.94
CA PRO A 11 10.46 6.16 -7.87
C PRO A 11 11.21 5.53 -6.68
N PHE A 12 10.75 4.36 -6.24
CA PHE A 12 11.51 3.54 -5.28
C PHE A 12 12.79 3.01 -5.93
N THR A 13 13.90 3.08 -5.19
CA THR A 13 15.20 2.50 -5.56
C THR A 13 15.65 1.53 -4.49
N TYR A 14 16.04 0.32 -4.90
CA TYR A 14 16.69 -0.67 -4.04
C TYR A 14 18.18 -0.70 -4.38
N ASP A 15 18.97 0.06 -3.63
CA ASP A 15 20.38 0.33 -3.91
C ASP A 15 21.36 -0.27 -2.88
N HIS A 16 20.85 -0.86 -1.80
CA HIS A 16 21.66 -1.51 -0.76
C HIS A 16 20.88 -2.56 0.03
N ASP A 17 21.62 -3.41 0.74
CA ASP A 17 21.07 -4.37 1.70
C ASP A 17 20.50 -3.66 2.92
N ILE A 18 19.25 -3.97 3.28
CA ILE A 18 18.55 -3.32 4.38
C ILE A 18 19.06 -3.85 5.73
N THR A 19 19.61 -2.95 6.55
CA THR A 19 20.06 -3.28 7.91
C THR A 19 18.87 -3.58 8.83
N LYS A 20 19.14 -4.20 9.99
CA LYS A 20 18.09 -4.44 11.01
C LYS A 20 17.45 -3.14 11.51
N GLY A 21 18.27 -2.09 11.70
CA GLY A 21 17.78 -0.79 12.15
C GLY A 21 16.86 -0.13 11.13
N GLU A 22 17.25 -0.15 9.85
CA GLU A 22 16.40 0.36 8.76
C GLU A 22 15.13 -0.46 8.61
N ARG A 23 15.22 -1.79 8.73
CA ARG A 23 14.05 -2.65 8.67
C ARG A 23 13.04 -2.32 9.77
N THR A 24 13.49 -2.13 11.01
CA THR A 24 12.62 -1.69 12.11
C THR A 24 11.94 -0.36 11.78
N ARG A 25 12.69 0.62 11.29
CA ARG A 25 12.15 1.93 10.88
C ARG A 25 11.10 1.80 9.78
N LEU A 26 11.35 0.99 8.75
CA LEU A 26 10.41 0.75 7.64
C LEU A 26 9.13 0.04 8.12
N ILE A 27 9.24 -0.89 9.07
CA ILE A 27 8.08 -1.53 9.69
C ILE A 27 7.26 -0.51 10.49
N ASP A 28 7.91 0.43 11.17
CA ASP A 28 7.24 1.50 11.90
C ASP A 28 6.53 2.48 10.94
N GLU A 29 7.12 2.78 9.78
CA GLU A 29 6.45 3.56 8.73
C GLU A 29 5.21 2.84 8.18
N ILE A 30 5.26 1.52 7.98
CA ILE A 30 4.08 0.72 7.64
C ILE A 30 3.04 0.82 8.76
N ALA A 31 3.44 0.76 10.04
CA ALA A 31 2.52 0.87 11.17
C ALA A 31 1.83 2.24 11.23
N ASP A 32 2.53 3.32 10.88
CA ASP A 32 2.01 4.69 10.90
C ASP A 32 1.18 5.08 9.67
N ALA A 33 1.37 4.41 8.52
CA ALA A 33 0.72 4.76 7.26
C ALA A 33 -0.81 4.92 7.34
N PRO A 34 -1.60 4.05 8.01
CA PRO A 34 -3.05 4.23 8.11
C PRO A 34 -3.44 5.51 8.87
N ARG A 35 -2.69 5.89 9.91
CA ARG A 35 -2.91 7.13 10.66
C ARG A 35 -2.60 8.35 9.79
N ASN A 36 -1.47 8.33 9.10
CA ASN A 36 -1.05 9.42 8.22
C ASN A 36 -2.04 9.61 7.05
N LEU A 37 -2.57 8.53 6.49
CA LEU A 37 -3.60 8.61 5.45
C LEU A 37 -4.89 9.25 5.97
N ARG A 38 -5.33 8.90 7.19
CA ARG A 38 -6.52 9.53 7.81
C ARG A 38 -6.34 11.02 7.97
N ILE A 39 -5.18 11.46 8.46
CA ILE A 39 -4.86 12.88 8.61
C ILE A 39 -4.87 13.58 7.24
N ALA A 40 -4.30 12.95 6.21
CA ALA A 40 -4.21 13.53 4.88
C ALA A 40 -5.58 13.74 4.19
N VAL A 41 -6.59 12.98 4.58
CA VAL A 41 -7.95 13.08 4.01
C VAL A 41 -8.99 13.67 4.96
N GLU A 42 -8.55 14.09 6.16
CA GLU A 42 -9.41 14.68 7.16
C GLU A 42 -9.97 16.03 6.67
N GLY A 43 -11.28 16.22 6.82
CA GLY A 43 -11.95 17.47 6.46
C GLY A 43 -12.18 17.70 4.96
N LEU A 44 -11.79 16.76 4.08
CA LEU A 44 -12.07 16.88 2.65
C LEU A 44 -13.58 16.75 2.35
N SER A 45 -14.09 17.62 1.48
CA SER A 45 -15.47 17.54 0.99
C SER A 45 -15.65 16.42 -0.04
N PRO A 46 -16.88 15.93 -0.28
CA PRO A 46 -17.13 14.95 -1.34
C PRO A 46 -16.57 15.36 -2.71
N GLU A 47 -16.68 16.64 -3.08
CA GLU A 47 -16.18 17.18 -4.35
C GLU A 47 -14.64 17.15 -4.42
N GLN A 48 -13.95 17.43 -3.30
CA GLN A 48 -12.50 17.32 -3.22
C GLN A 48 -12.04 15.86 -3.34
N LEU A 49 -12.79 14.94 -2.74
CA LEU A 49 -12.50 13.50 -2.83
C LEU A 49 -12.60 12.99 -4.27
N ASP A 50 -13.50 13.55 -5.06
CA ASP A 50 -13.72 13.20 -6.47
C ASP A 50 -12.84 14.03 -7.43
N THR A 51 -11.91 14.83 -6.90
CA THR A 51 -10.92 15.58 -7.70
C THR A 51 -9.73 14.68 -8.07
N PRO A 52 -9.30 14.66 -9.35
CA PRO A 52 -8.08 13.97 -9.75
C PRO A 52 -6.82 14.53 -9.08
N TYR A 53 -5.93 13.67 -8.56
CA TYR A 53 -4.67 14.14 -7.94
C TYR A 53 -3.70 14.79 -8.95
N ARG A 54 -3.91 14.51 -10.25
CA ARG A 54 -3.21 15.11 -11.40
C ARG A 54 -4.09 15.03 -12.65
N PRO A 55 -3.78 15.76 -13.74
CA PRO A 55 -4.47 15.60 -15.03
C PRO A 55 -4.45 14.14 -15.52
N GLY A 56 -5.65 13.60 -15.82
CA GLY A 56 -5.83 12.21 -16.24
C GLY A 56 -5.44 11.16 -15.20
N GLY A 57 -5.29 11.54 -13.93
CA GLY A 57 -5.04 10.63 -12.81
C GLY A 57 -6.34 10.19 -12.13
N TRP A 58 -6.19 9.28 -11.16
CA TRP A 58 -7.27 8.88 -10.27
C TRP A 58 -7.74 10.02 -9.37
N THR A 59 -8.98 9.94 -8.93
CA THR A 59 -9.50 10.78 -7.86
C THR A 59 -8.84 10.46 -6.53
N LEU A 60 -8.89 11.37 -5.56
CA LEU A 60 -8.39 11.09 -4.21
C LEU A 60 -9.11 9.87 -3.59
N ARG A 61 -10.41 9.73 -3.84
CA ARG A 61 -11.20 8.57 -3.43
C ARG A 61 -10.64 7.27 -3.99
N GLN A 62 -10.40 7.21 -5.30
CA GLN A 62 -9.83 6.03 -5.96
C GLN A 62 -8.43 5.70 -5.41
N VAL A 63 -7.59 6.71 -5.15
CA VAL A 63 -6.27 6.50 -4.51
C VAL A 63 -6.43 5.88 -3.11
N VAL A 64 -7.38 6.36 -2.30
CA VAL A 64 -7.61 5.80 -0.96
C VAL A 64 -8.18 4.39 -0.99
N HIS A 65 -9.02 4.05 -1.97
CA HIS A 65 -9.49 2.67 -2.15
C HIS A 65 -8.38 1.75 -2.66
N HIS A 66 -7.52 2.23 -3.55
CA HIS A 66 -6.41 1.47 -4.09
C HIS A 66 -5.38 1.04 -3.03
N LEU A 67 -5.13 1.87 -2.00
CA LEU A 67 -4.14 1.55 -0.96
C LEU A 67 -4.41 0.21 -0.26
N PRO A 68 -5.57 -0.05 0.36
CA PRO A 68 -5.84 -1.36 0.93
C PRO A 68 -5.91 -2.48 -0.11
N ASP A 69 -6.34 -2.25 -1.35
CA ASP A 69 -6.31 -3.29 -2.39
C ASP A 69 -4.88 -3.75 -2.70
N SER A 70 -3.99 -2.80 -2.93
CA SER A 70 -2.57 -3.03 -3.17
C SER A 70 -1.91 -3.70 -1.97
N HIS A 71 -2.23 -3.22 -0.76
CA HIS A 71 -1.62 -3.73 0.47
C HIS A 71 -2.17 -5.11 0.85
N LEU A 72 -3.42 -5.45 0.53
CA LEU A 72 -3.96 -6.81 0.67
C LEU A 72 -3.22 -7.79 -0.24
N ASN A 73 -2.97 -7.38 -1.49
CA ASN A 73 -2.15 -8.16 -2.42
C ASN A 73 -0.74 -8.35 -1.85
N SER A 74 -0.10 -7.29 -1.36
CA SER A 74 1.24 -7.38 -0.76
C SER A 74 1.28 -8.27 0.48
N TYR A 75 0.34 -8.10 1.42
CA TYR A 75 0.20 -8.96 2.60
C TYR A 75 0.04 -10.44 2.23
N THR A 76 -0.73 -10.72 1.17
CA THR A 76 -0.90 -12.08 0.65
C THR A 76 0.42 -12.61 0.08
N ARG A 77 1.16 -11.80 -0.69
CA ARG A 77 2.48 -12.16 -1.23
C ARG A 77 3.50 -12.46 -0.14
N PHE A 78 3.50 -11.69 0.96
CA PHE A 78 4.34 -12.00 2.14
C PHE A 78 4.03 -13.39 2.70
N LYS A 79 2.74 -13.74 2.84
CA LYS A 79 2.37 -15.07 3.33
C LYS A 79 2.79 -16.18 2.36
N LEU A 80 2.53 -16.03 1.07
CA LEU A 80 2.95 -16.99 0.07
C LEU A 80 4.46 -17.20 0.11
N ALA A 81 5.24 -16.11 0.10
CA ALA A 81 6.70 -16.18 0.16
C ALA A 81 7.19 -16.88 1.44
N LEU A 82 6.51 -16.73 2.57
CA LEU A 82 6.86 -17.39 3.83
C LEU A 82 6.49 -18.87 3.88
N THR A 83 5.48 -19.30 3.13
CA THR A 83 4.94 -20.67 3.22
C THR A 83 5.26 -21.54 2.01
N GLU A 84 5.74 -20.96 0.92
CA GLU A 84 6.06 -21.64 -0.34
C GLU A 84 7.50 -21.36 -0.75
N ASP A 85 8.06 -22.22 -1.61
CA ASP A 85 9.40 -22.02 -2.18
C ASP A 85 9.30 -21.22 -3.49
N HIS A 86 9.80 -19.99 -3.47
CA HIS A 86 9.81 -19.05 -4.59
C HIS A 86 8.50 -18.99 -5.42
N PRO A 87 7.35 -18.68 -4.79
CA PRO A 87 6.05 -18.75 -5.45
C PRO A 87 5.90 -17.73 -6.58
N THR A 88 5.20 -18.10 -7.65
CA THR A 88 4.72 -17.14 -8.66
C THR A 88 3.47 -16.45 -8.13
N ILE A 89 3.54 -15.14 -7.93
CA ILE A 89 2.42 -14.36 -7.41
C ILE A 89 1.42 -14.01 -8.51
N ARG A 90 0.22 -13.59 -8.13
CA ARG A 90 -0.80 -13.14 -9.07
C ARG A 90 -0.72 -11.62 -9.29
N PRO A 91 -0.47 -11.15 -10.53
CA PRO A 91 -0.69 -9.75 -10.88
C PRO A 91 -2.19 -9.44 -10.95
N TYR A 92 -2.55 -8.16 -10.82
CA TYR A 92 -3.92 -7.69 -10.93
C TYR A 92 -3.97 -6.40 -11.76
N PHE A 93 -5.10 -6.14 -12.41
CA PHE A 93 -5.29 -4.95 -13.22
C PHE A 93 -5.74 -3.78 -12.35
N GLU A 94 -4.82 -3.18 -11.60
CA GLU A 94 -5.12 -2.10 -10.63
C GLU A 94 -5.95 -0.96 -11.22
N ALA A 95 -5.66 -0.53 -12.45
CA ALA A 95 -6.43 0.49 -13.15
C ALA A 95 -7.88 0.08 -13.40
N ARG A 96 -8.16 -1.21 -13.60
CA ARG A 96 -9.53 -1.71 -13.75
C ARG A 96 -10.24 -1.86 -12.42
N TRP A 97 -9.51 -2.15 -11.33
CA TRP A 97 -10.06 -2.22 -9.98
C TRP A 97 -10.53 -0.86 -9.49
N ALA A 98 -9.71 0.19 -9.72
CA ALA A 98 -10.08 1.57 -9.38
C ALA A 98 -11.34 2.08 -10.11
N GLU A 99 -11.68 1.48 -11.26
CA GLU A 99 -12.87 1.83 -12.06
C GLU A 99 -14.12 1.03 -11.69
N LEU A 100 -14.02 0.06 -10.78
CA LEU A 100 -15.20 -0.62 -10.24
C LEU A 100 -16.04 0.35 -9.41
N GLU A 101 -17.33 0.02 -9.25
CA GLU A 101 -18.28 0.89 -8.55
C GLU A 101 -17.82 1.22 -7.13
N ASP A 102 -17.31 0.24 -6.39
CA ASP A 102 -16.81 0.46 -5.04
C ASP A 102 -15.56 1.36 -5.02
N GLY A 103 -14.66 1.21 -5.99
CA GLY A 103 -13.50 2.09 -6.15
C GLY A 103 -13.86 3.54 -6.53
N ARG A 104 -15.01 3.73 -7.18
CA ARG A 104 -15.47 5.05 -7.66
C ARG A 104 -16.38 5.78 -6.68
N THR A 105 -17.16 5.07 -5.87
CA THR A 105 -18.26 5.72 -5.10
C THR A 105 -18.32 5.32 -3.63
N ALA A 106 -17.60 4.29 -3.18
CA ALA A 106 -17.72 3.82 -1.81
C ALA A 106 -17.29 4.90 -0.78
N PRO A 107 -17.84 4.85 0.44
CA PRO A 107 -17.37 5.68 1.53
C PRO A 107 -15.93 5.32 1.92
N MET A 108 -15.01 6.28 1.89
CA MET A 108 -13.59 6.07 2.23
C MET A 108 -13.36 5.46 3.61
N LYS A 109 -14.26 5.70 4.56
CA LYS A 109 -14.20 5.10 5.90
C LYS A 109 -14.06 3.58 5.89
N LEU A 110 -14.59 2.91 4.85
CA LEU A 110 -14.44 1.46 4.67
C LEU A 110 -12.98 1.09 4.41
N SER A 111 -12.34 1.74 3.44
CA SER A 111 -10.92 1.53 3.11
C SER A 111 -9.98 1.97 4.23
N LEU A 112 -10.27 3.08 4.92
CA LEU A 112 -9.48 3.52 6.08
C LEU A 112 -9.54 2.54 7.26
N ALA A 113 -10.68 1.88 7.47
CA ALA A 113 -10.83 0.84 8.48
C ALA A 113 -10.15 -0.47 8.06
N LEU A 114 -10.31 -0.86 6.79
CA LEU A 114 -9.66 -2.04 6.21
C LEU A 114 -8.14 -1.93 6.29
N LEU A 115 -7.58 -0.78 5.90
CA LEU A 115 -6.14 -0.52 5.93
C LEU A 115 -5.58 -0.57 7.35
N ASP A 116 -6.29 -0.01 8.34
CA ASP A 116 -5.89 -0.07 9.75
C ASP A 116 -5.83 -1.52 10.27
N ALA A 117 -6.90 -2.29 10.05
CA ALA A 117 -6.94 -3.70 10.48
C ALA A 117 -5.86 -4.55 9.78
N LEU A 118 -5.68 -4.33 8.47
CA LEU A 118 -4.67 -4.99 7.66
C LEU A 118 -3.26 -4.70 8.18
N HIS A 119 -2.90 -3.43 8.36
CA HIS A 119 -1.57 -3.02 8.78
C HIS A 119 -1.24 -3.51 10.18
N ARG A 120 -2.20 -3.49 11.12
CA ARG A 120 -1.99 -4.08 12.45
C ARG A 120 -1.60 -5.55 12.37
N ARG A 121 -2.31 -6.34 11.56
CA ARG A 121 -1.98 -7.75 11.35
C ARG A 121 -0.67 -7.95 10.61
N TRP A 122 -0.37 -7.10 9.64
CA TRP A 122 0.86 -7.18 8.85
C TRP A 122 2.09 -6.83 9.69
N VAL A 123 2.01 -5.78 10.51
CA VAL A 123 3.10 -5.40 11.44
C VAL A 123 3.38 -6.50 12.45
N VAL A 124 2.37 -7.19 12.98
CA VAL A 124 2.57 -8.38 13.85
C VAL A 124 3.39 -9.44 13.12
N LEU A 125 3.06 -9.74 11.86
CA LEU A 125 3.82 -10.68 11.03
C LEU A 125 5.26 -10.19 10.84
N LEU A 126 5.45 -8.96 10.34
CA LEU A 126 6.76 -8.39 10.02
C LEU A 126 7.69 -8.35 11.24
N ARG A 127 7.17 -8.01 12.42
CA ARG A 127 7.97 -7.98 13.67
C ARG A 127 8.32 -9.37 14.20
N SER A 128 7.62 -10.42 13.77
CA SER A 128 7.92 -11.81 14.16
C SER A 128 8.94 -12.50 13.23
N MET A 129 9.20 -11.92 12.05
CA MET A 129 10.06 -12.53 11.03
C MET A 129 11.54 -12.45 11.42
N THR A 130 12.26 -13.54 11.14
CA THR A 130 13.71 -13.63 11.27
C THR A 130 14.43 -13.05 10.05
N ASP A 131 15.74 -12.86 10.12
CA ASP A 131 16.53 -12.44 8.94
C ASP A 131 16.38 -13.42 7.77
N THR A 132 16.30 -14.72 8.04
CA THR A 132 16.09 -15.76 7.03
C THR A 132 14.72 -15.63 6.35
N ASP A 133 13.68 -15.25 7.10
CA ASP A 133 12.34 -15.02 6.55
C ASP A 133 12.33 -13.83 5.59
N PHE A 134 13.05 -12.76 5.91
CA PHE A 134 13.20 -11.59 5.02
C PHE A 134 14.02 -11.87 3.76
N SER A 135 14.86 -12.90 3.77
CA SER A 135 15.61 -13.36 2.59
C SER A 135 14.78 -14.24 1.65
N ARG A 136 13.54 -14.62 2.02
CA ARG A 136 12.64 -15.38 1.15
C ARG A 136 12.15 -14.50 0.00
N THR A 137 11.90 -15.13 -1.15
CA THR A 137 11.59 -14.43 -2.40
C THR A 137 10.30 -14.94 -3.02
N PHE A 138 9.75 -14.18 -3.97
CA PHE A 138 8.66 -14.58 -4.84
C PHE A 138 8.98 -14.12 -6.27
N TYR A 139 8.33 -14.72 -7.26
CA TYR A 139 8.42 -14.33 -8.68
C TYR A 139 7.18 -13.52 -9.08
N HIS A 140 7.40 -12.34 -9.68
CA HIS A 140 6.34 -11.47 -10.20
C HIS A 140 6.11 -11.68 -11.69
#